data_AF-A0A1S2VGW6-F1
#
_entry.id   AF-A0A1S2VGW6-F1
#
_cell.length_a   1.000
_cell.length_b   1.000
_cell.length_c   1.000
_cell.angle_alpha   90.00
_cell.angle_beta   90.00
_cell.angle_gamma   90.00
#
_symmetry.space_group_name_H-M   'P 1'
#
loop_
_entity.id
_entity.type
_entity.pdbx_description
1 polymer ?
#
loop_
_entity_poly.entity_id
_entity_poly.type
_entity_poly.pdbx_seq_one_letter_code
_entity_poly.pdbx_strand_id
1 'polypeptide(L)'
;MSISIFSTYRNTLLIIVIFIIGGLFVQFSGSGISMPVTEQQAFAQQVNLAMRRTAHQLLTMAGDKTTRIEAVKQLDKETFQLRMIRNFNYDKLPAILSESLKQHNITSDYDVAVFDCKLGELQLGYSIRDLDPDAAVPCGGRSQEAGCYVVQVRFRPVDAPDTPSNNGVLVGLAGVVVALVLVVYARKKPVEPLTNTLPETEPKKSAAPEEPQWQLFGESRLHVQNPILVAGDNQYELTYREAKLLRLFVAHPQQVLDRELILKAVWQDEGVVVGRSIDVFVSRLRKLLQGDPTLRIAAVHGIGYRLEIRKPEDYPDGDLSNFTA
;
A
#
# COMPACT_ATOMS: atom_id res chain seq x y z
N MET A 1 51.88 35.23 -26.76
CA MET A 1 50.51 35.36 -26.23
C MET A 1 49.60 34.37 -26.97
N SER A 2 49.83 33.05 -26.83
CA SER A 2 49.07 32.06 -27.65
C SER A 2 48.91 30.67 -27.01
N ILE A 3 49.30 30.46 -25.75
CA ILE A 3 49.31 29.11 -25.14
C ILE A 3 48.16 28.91 -24.12
N SER A 4 47.54 29.98 -23.63
CA SER A 4 46.45 29.90 -22.64
C SER A 4 45.04 29.67 -23.22
N ILE A 5 44.85 29.82 -24.54
CA ILE A 5 43.52 29.73 -25.17
C ILE A 5 43.15 28.26 -25.50
N PHE A 6 44.13 27.40 -25.76
CA PHE A 6 43.89 26.01 -26.17
C PHE A 6 43.45 25.08 -25.01
N SER A 7 43.84 25.41 -23.78
CA SER A 7 43.46 24.65 -22.57
C SER A 7 41.99 24.86 -22.19
N THR A 8 41.49 26.07 -22.37
CA THR A 8 40.10 26.44 -22.02
C THR A 8 39.09 25.77 -22.95
N TYR A 9 39.43 25.63 -24.24
CA TYR A 9 38.56 24.97 -25.23
C TYR A 9 38.47 23.45 -25.03
N ARG A 10 39.57 22.81 -24.61
CA ARG A 10 39.60 21.37 -24.35
C ARG A 10 38.77 20.98 -23.12
N ASN A 11 38.78 21.80 -22.07
CA ASN A 11 37.96 21.55 -20.87
C ASN A 11 36.47 21.87 -21.08
N THR A 12 36.12 22.85 -21.91
CA THR A 12 34.71 23.15 -22.22
C THR A 12 34.08 22.08 -23.12
N LEU A 13 34.81 21.56 -24.10
CA LEU A 13 34.32 20.47 -24.95
C LEU A 13 34.06 19.18 -24.15
N LEU A 14 34.93 18.88 -23.18
CA LEU A 14 34.83 17.67 -22.35
C LEU A 14 33.64 17.73 -21.37
N ILE A 15 33.30 18.93 -20.88
CA ILE A 15 32.11 19.15 -20.03
C ILE A 15 30.82 18.99 -20.85
N ILE A 16 30.78 19.49 -22.09
CA ILE A 16 29.61 19.35 -22.98
C ILE A 16 29.35 17.88 -23.33
N VAL A 17 30.42 17.10 -23.60
CA VAL A 17 30.30 15.66 -23.87
C VAL A 17 29.78 14.89 -22.65
N ILE A 18 30.22 15.24 -21.43
CA ILE A 18 29.70 14.64 -20.19
C ILE A 18 28.21 14.99 -19.97
N PHE A 19 27.78 16.20 -20.31
CA PHE A 19 26.36 16.60 -20.23
C PHE A 19 25.49 15.88 -21.26
N ILE A 20 25.98 15.64 -22.47
CA ILE A 20 25.23 14.89 -23.51
C ILE A 20 25.12 13.41 -23.13
N ILE A 21 26.17 12.81 -22.56
CA ILE A 21 26.16 11.42 -22.08
C ILE A 21 25.30 11.28 -20.81
N GLY A 22 25.31 12.26 -19.91
CA GLY A 22 24.46 12.29 -18.72
C GLY A 22 22.97 12.56 -19.03
N GLY A 23 22.67 13.41 -20.02
CA GLY A 23 21.31 13.72 -20.45
C GLY A 23 20.61 12.55 -21.17
N LEU A 24 21.37 11.68 -21.83
CA LEU A 24 20.85 10.46 -22.46
C LEU A 24 20.45 9.37 -21.45
N PHE A 25 20.89 9.47 -20.19
CA PHE A 25 20.59 8.50 -19.14
C PHE A 25 19.30 8.79 -18.34
N VAL A 26 18.67 9.95 -18.55
CA VAL A 26 17.45 10.37 -17.82
C VAL A 26 16.15 9.93 -18.52
N GLN A 27 16.23 9.36 -19.71
CA GLN A 27 15.05 8.94 -20.50
C GLN A 27 14.54 7.51 -20.19
N PHE A 28 15.08 6.81 -19.18
CA PHE A 28 14.72 5.41 -18.92
C PHE A 28 14.17 5.14 -17.51
N SER A 29 13.39 6.07 -16.95
CA SER A 29 12.75 5.87 -15.65
C SER A 29 11.35 6.46 -15.63
N GLY A 30 10.41 5.71 -16.18
CA GLY A 30 9.03 6.15 -16.26
C GLY A 30 8.11 5.10 -16.86
N SER A 31 7.98 3.96 -16.19
CA SER A 31 6.83 3.07 -16.41
C SER A 31 6.39 2.56 -15.05
N GLY A 32 5.33 3.15 -14.51
CA GLY A 32 4.54 2.47 -13.50
C GLY A 32 4.02 1.20 -14.17
N ILE A 33 4.45 0.04 -13.67
CA ILE A 33 3.99 -1.24 -14.20
C ILE A 33 2.57 -1.44 -13.66
N SER A 34 1.58 -0.83 -14.31
CA SER A 34 0.32 -1.54 -14.46
C SER A 34 0.67 -2.78 -15.28
N MET A 35 0.49 -3.97 -14.71
CA MET A 35 0.66 -5.20 -15.48
C MET A 35 -0.09 -5.04 -16.81
N PRO A 36 0.58 -5.19 -17.97
CA PRO A 36 -0.09 -5.07 -19.25
C PRO A 36 -1.29 -6.02 -19.28
N VAL A 37 -2.42 -5.59 -19.85
CA VAL A 37 -3.68 -6.37 -19.92
C VAL A 37 -3.45 -7.83 -20.36
N THR A 38 -2.43 -8.04 -21.22
CA THR A 38 -1.95 -9.35 -21.68
C THR A 38 -1.43 -10.26 -20.57
N GLU A 39 -0.69 -9.72 -19.59
CA GLU A 39 -0.13 -10.47 -18.47
C GLU A 39 -1.23 -10.88 -17.48
N GLN A 40 -2.19 -9.99 -17.23
CA GLN A 40 -3.35 -10.31 -16.39
C GLN A 40 -4.24 -11.40 -17.01
N GLN A 41 -4.41 -11.39 -18.34
CA GLN A 41 -5.12 -12.46 -19.05
C GLN A 41 -4.36 -13.79 -19.02
N ALA A 42 -3.02 -13.76 -19.16
CA ALA A 42 -2.18 -14.96 -19.08
C ALA A 42 -2.25 -15.60 -17.68
N PHE A 43 -2.21 -14.79 -16.61
CA PHE A 43 -2.40 -15.26 -15.24
C PHE A 43 -3.75 -15.95 -15.05
N ALA A 44 -4.85 -15.32 -15.48
CA ALA A 44 -6.19 -15.91 -15.38
C ALA A 44 -6.31 -17.24 -16.14
N GLN A 45 -5.66 -17.36 -17.30
CA GLN A 45 -5.60 -18.61 -18.06
C GLN A 45 -4.81 -19.70 -17.32
N GLN A 46 -3.67 -19.36 -16.73
CA GLN A 46 -2.85 -20.29 -15.94
C GLN A 46 -3.61 -20.80 -14.71
N VAL A 47 -4.28 -19.91 -13.98
CA VAL A 47 -5.12 -20.27 -12.83
C VAL A 47 -6.25 -21.21 -13.27
N ASN A 48 -6.90 -20.92 -14.41
CA ASN A 48 -7.96 -21.77 -14.95
C ASN A 48 -7.46 -23.20 -15.20
N LEU A 49 -6.32 -23.34 -15.87
CA LEU A 49 -5.71 -24.65 -16.15
C LEU A 49 -5.29 -25.38 -14.86
N ALA A 50 -4.68 -24.66 -13.93
CA ALA A 50 -4.26 -25.21 -12.63
C ALA A 50 -5.46 -25.76 -11.84
N MET A 51 -6.52 -24.98 -11.69
CA MET A 51 -7.72 -25.42 -10.96
C MET A 51 -8.42 -26.61 -11.64
N ARG A 52 -8.44 -26.66 -12.98
CA ARG A 52 -9.01 -27.81 -13.71
C ARG A 52 -8.15 -29.06 -13.54
N ARG A 53 -6.82 -28.93 -13.52
CA ARG A 53 -5.90 -30.01 -13.18
C ARG A 53 -6.14 -30.52 -11.76
N THR A 54 -6.29 -29.62 -10.80
CA THR A 54 -6.61 -29.96 -9.40
C THR A 54 -7.90 -30.77 -9.30
N ALA A 55 -8.98 -30.30 -9.94
CA ALA A 55 -10.25 -31.03 -9.97
C ALA A 55 -10.12 -32.41 -10.62
N HIS A 56 -9.38 -32.51 -11.73
CA HIS A 56 -9.13 -33.79 -12.39
C HIS A 56 -8.44 -34.79 -11.46
N GLN A 57 -7.39 -34.36 -10.76
CA GLN A 57 -6.64 -35.21 -9.84
C GLN A 57 -7.50 -35.63 -8.64
N LEU A 58 -8.27 -34.72 -8.05
CA LEU A 58 -9.19 -35.00 -6.96
C LEU A 58 -10.26 -36.03 -7.34
N LEU A 59 -10.89 -35.85 -8.50
CA LEU A 59 -11.91 -36.79 -9.02
C LEU A 59 -11.28 -38.15 -9.33
N THR A 60 -10.10 -38.16 -9.96
CA THR A 60 -9.40 -39.40 -10.30
C THR A 60 -9.02 -40.19 -9.04
N MET A 61 -8.59 -39.52 -7.98
CA MET A 61 -8.31 -40.13 -6.67
C MET A 61 -9.57 -40.65 -5.97
N ALA A 62 -10.71 -40.03 -6.22
CA ALA A 62 -12.02 -40.52 -5.81
C ALA A 62 -12.56 -41.65 -6.71
N GLY A 63 -11.80 -42.10 -7.71
CA GLY A 63 -12.19 -43.16 -8.65
C GLY A 63 -13.04 -42.69 -9.84
N ASP A 64 -13.25 -41.37 -9.99
CA ASP A 64 -14.04 -40.78 -11.06
C ASP A 64 -13.15 -40.20 -12.16
N LYS A 65 -13.16 -40.86 -13.33
CA LYS A 65 -12.40 -40.45 -14.52
C LYS A 65 -13.27 -39.89 -15.65
N THR A 66 -14.60 -39.90 -15.49
CA THR A 66 -15.55 -39.62 -16.56
C THR A 66 -16.31 -38.31 -16.34
N THR A 67 -16.42 -37.86 -15.09
CA THR A 67 -17.11 -36.60 -14.77
C THR A 67 -16.45 -35.43 -15.48
N ARG A 68 -17.28 -34.64 -16.17
CA ARG A 68 -16.86 -33.42 -16.84
C ARG A 68 -16.50 -32.35 -15.82
N ILE A 69 -15.32 -31.75 -16.00
CA ILE A 69 -14.88 -30.60 -15.20
C ILE A 69 -15.41 -29.32 -15.85
N GLU A 70 -16.20 -28.57 -15.09
CA GLU A 70 -16.81 -27.32 -15.54
C GLU A 70 -15.76 -26.22 -15.80
N ALA A 71 -16.22 -25.12 -16.39
CA ALA A 71 -15.38 -23.95 -16.57
C ALA A 71 -15.15 -23.27 -15.21
N VAL A 72 -13.90 -22.91 -14.95
CA VAL A 72 -13.55 -22.04 -13.82
C VAL A 72 -14.15 -20.66 -14.11
N LYS A 73 -14.93 -20.14 -13.16
CA LYS A 73 -15.48 -18.79 -13.25
C LYS A 73 -14.56 -17.84 -12.50
N GLN A 74 -14.18 -16.75 -13.15
CA GLN A 74 -13.47 -15.66 -12.51
C GLN A 74 -14.50 -14.68 -11.95
N LEU A 75 -14.50 -14.46 -10.63
CA LEU A 75 -15.41 -13.52 -9.96
C LEU A 75 -14.85 -12.10 -10.01
N ASP A 76 -13.55 -11.97 -9.80
CA ASP A 76 -12.81 -10.71 -9.86
C ASP A 76 -11.35 -10.99 -10.30
N LYS A 77 -10.45 -10.01 -10.16
CA LYS A 77 -9.05 -10.14 -10.63
C LYS A 77 -8.26 -11.23 -9.89
N GLU A 78 -8.66 -11.58 -8.68
CA GLU A 78 -7.93 -12.41 -7.72
C GLU A 78 -8.72 -13.64 -7.29
N THR A 79 -10.04 -13.67 -7.51
CA THR A 79 -10.95 -14.72 -7.04
C THR A 79 -11.46 -15.58 -8.19
N PHE A 80 -11.25 -16.88 -8.06
CA PHE A 80 -11.62 -17.91 -9.03
C PHE A 80 -12.42 -19.00 -8.35
N GLN A 81 -13.43 -19.54 -9.02
CA GLN A 81 -14.27 -20.60 -8.48
C GLN A 81 -14.46 -21.74 -9.49
N LEU A 82 -14.48 -22.96 -8.97
CA LEU A 82 -14.74 -24.18 -9.73
C LEU A 82 -15.77 -25.03 -9.01
N ARG A 83 -16.83 -25.40 -9.75
CA ARG A 83 -17.88 -26.27 -9.23
C ARG A 83 -17.50 -27.75 -9.40
N MET A 84 -17.60 -28.49 -8.30
CA MET A 84 -17.37 -29.93 -8.19
C MET A 84 -18.72 -30.62 -7.97
N ILE A 85 -19.20 -31.37 -8.96
CA ILE A 85 -20.52 -32.05 -8.90
C ILE A 85 -20.46 -33.32 -8.05
N ARG A 86 -19.27 -33.88 -7.84
CA ARG A 86 -19.01 -35.10 -7.10
C ARG A 86 -18.14 -34.81 -5.89
N ASN A 87 -18.24 -35.69 -4.90
CA ASN A 87 -17.37 -35.68 -3.74
C ASN A 87 -15.90 -35.80 -4.11
N PHE A 88 -15.09 -35.11 -3.34
CA PHE A 88 -13.64 -35.20 -3.38
C PHE A 88 -13.10 -35.28 -1.95
N ASN A 89 -11.86 -35.72 -1.80
CA ASN A 89 -11.21 -35.73 -0.50
C ASN A 89 -10.58 -34.36 -0.23
N TYR A 90 -11.15 -33.61 0.71
CA TYR A 90 -10.64 -32.30 1.12
C TYR A 90 -9.21 -32.36 1.67
N ASP A 91 -8.81 -33.42 2.39
CA ASP A 91 -7.46 -33.54 2.95
C ASP A 91 -6.37 -33.58 1.86
N LYS A 92 -6.75 -33.94 0.63
CA LYS A 92 -5.85 -33.97 -0.52
C LYS A 92 -5.86 -32.66 -1.31
N LEU A 93 -6.86 -31.80 -1.12
CA LEU A 93 -7.00 -30.55 -1.87
C LEU A 93 -5.77 -29.65 -1.74
N PRO A 94 -5.20 -29.39 -0.55
CA PRO A 94 -4.07 -28.46 -0.44
C PRO A 94 -2.83 -28.88 -1.21
N ALA A 95 -2.42 -30.14 -1.06
CA ALA A 95 -1.23 -30.67 -1.73
C ALA A 95 -1.40 -30.68 -3.27
N ILE A 96 -2.60 -31.03 -3.75
CA ILE A 96 -2.88 -31.09 -5.19
C ILE A 96 -2.99 -29.69 -5.79
N LEU A 97 -3.66 -28.77 -5.11
CA LEU A 97 -3.83 -27.40 -5.58
C LEU A 97 -2.48 -26.67 -5.59
N SER A 98 -1.69 -26.76 -4.52
CA SER A 98 -0.39 -26.11 -4.44
C SER A 98 0.55 -26.59 -5.55
N GLU A 99 0.61 -27.90 -5.77
CA GLU A 99 1.41 -28.49 -6.86
C GLU A 99 0.90 -28.05 -8.24
N SER A 100 -0.43 -28.04 -8.44
CA SER A 100 -1.03 -27.58 -9.70
C SER A 100 -0.67 -26.12 -9.99
N LEU A 101 -0.77 -25.23 -8.99
CA LEU A 101 -0.44 -23.81 -9.14
C LEU A 101 1.05 -23.61 -9.43
N LYS A 102 1.92 -24.35 -8.73
CA LYS A 102 3.37 -24.30 -8.94
C LYS A 102 3.78 -24.71 -10.35
N GLN A 103 3.14 -25.75 -10.91
CA GLN A 103 3.40 -26.19 -12.30
C GLN A 103 2.99 -25.15 -13.36
N HIS A 104 2.11 -24.22 -12.99
CA HIS A 104 1.71 -23.10 -13.83
C HIS A 104 2.44 -21.79 -13.49
N ASN A 105 3.56 -21.87 -12.75
CA ASN A 105 4.40 -20.74 -12.32
C ASN A 105 3.65 -19.70 -11.46
N ILE A 106 2.64 -20.13 -10.71
CA ILE A 106 1.91 -19.27 -9.78
C ILE A 106 2.49 -19.46 -8.39
N THR A 107 3.15 -18.42 -7.86
CA THR A 107 3.81 -18.41 -6.55
C THR A 107 3.12 -17.50 -5.52
N SER A 108 2.02 -16.87 -5.90
CA SER A 108 1.26 -15.98 -5.02
C SER A 108 0.65 -16.75 -3.85
N ASP A 109 0.61 -16.12 -2.68
CA ASP A 109 -0.18 -16.61 -1.56
C ASP A 109 -1.65 -16.67 -1.94
N TYR A 110 -2.39 -17.62 -1.38
CA TYR A 110 -3.81 -17.79 -1.66
C TYR A 110 -4.58 -18.37 -0.46
N ASP A 111 -5.86 -18.03 -0.43
CA ASP A 111 -6.87 -18.57 0.48
C ASP A 111 -7.83 -19.48 -0.31
N VAL A 112 -8.27 -20.58 0.31
CA VAL A 112 -9.22 -21.52 -0.28
C VAL A 112 -10.46 -21.64 0.59
N ALA A 113 -11.62 -21.56 -0.03
CA ALA A 113 -12.92 -21.71 0.57
C ALA A 113 -13.77 -22.73 -0.19
N VAL A 114 -14.39 -23.66 0.51
CA VAL A 114 -15.25 -24.72 -0.05
C VAL A 114 -16.68 -24.49 0.43
N PHE A 115 -17.56 -24.17 -0.50
CA PHE A 115 -18.97 -23.88 -0.25
C PHE A 115 -19.87 -25.04 -0.67
N ASP A 116 -20.98 -25.24 0.03
CA ASP A 116 -22.03 -26.14 -0.43
C ASP A 116 -22.82 -25.53 -1.60
N CYS A 117 -23.11 -26.31 -2.65
CA CYS A 117 -23.82 -25.79 -3.83
C CYS A 117 -25.28 -25.41 -3.56
N LYS A 118 -25.95 -26.00 -2.56
CA LYS A 118 -27.38 -25.78 -2.27
C LYS A 118 -27.57 -24.60 -1.33
N LEU A 119 -26.80 -24.57 -0.24
CA LEU A 119 -26.93 -23.58 0.83
C LEU A 119 -26.06 -22.34 0.58
N GLY A 120 -24.96 -22.49 -0.17
CA GLY A 120 -23.97 -21.41 -0.35
C GLY A 120 -23.16 -21.11 0.92
N GLU A 121 -23.27 -21.95 1.93
CA GLU A 121 -22.55 -21.80 3.20
C GLU A 121 -21.12 -22.33 3.09
N LEU A 122 -20.19 -21.62 3.74
CA LEU A 122 -18.79 -22.04 3.86
C LEU A 122 -18.70 -23.27 4.75
N GLN A 123 -18.25 -24.40 4.18
CA GLN A 123 -18.12 -25.65 4.91
C GLN A 123 -16.68 -25.86 5.41
N LEU A 124 -15.71 -25.67 4.53
CA LEU A 124 -14.29 -25.91 4.79
C LEU A 124 -13.45 -24.81 4.13
N GLY A 125 -12.24 -24.60 4.63
CA GLY A 125 -11.32 -23.63 4.04
C GLY A 125 -9.98 -23.62 4.76
N TYR A 126 -8.97 -23.10 4.07
CA TYR A 126 -7.61 -22.95 4.59
C TYR A 126 -6.90 -21.78 3.91
N SER A 127 -5.83 -21.31 4.52
CA SER A 127 -4.90 -20.34 3.92
C SER A 127 -3.54 -21.01 3.76
N ILE A 128 -2.88 -20.79 2.62
CA ILE A 128 -1.60 -21.47 2.32
C ILE A 128 -0.49 -21.08 3.32
N ARG A 129 -0.59 -19.91 3.93
CA ARG A 129 0.36 -19.42 4.93
C ARG A 129 0.23 -20.13 6.28
N ASP A 130 -0.95 -20.68 6.54
CA ASP A 130 -1.23 -21.42 7.77
C ASP A 130 -1.01 -22.93 7.57
N LEU A 131 -0.68 -23.36 6.35
CA LEU A 131 -0.31 -24.74 6.06
C LEU A 131 1.17 -24.96 6.33
N ASP A 132 1.45 -25.66 7.43
CA ASP A 132 2.77 -26.23 7.66
C ASP A 132 2.97 -27.44 6.71
N PRO A 133 4.09 -27.52 5.96
CA PRO A 133 4.41 -28.64 5.07
C PRO A 133 4.32 -30.02 5.73
N ASP A 134 4.60 -30.10 7.03
CA ASP A 134 4.65 -31.34 7.80
C ASP A 134 3.41 -31.55 8.70
N ALA A 135 2.50 -30.57 8.76
CA ALA A 135 1.30 -30.64 9.60
C ALA A 135 0.02 -31.03 8.83
N ALA A 136 -0.97 -31.48 9.60
CA ALA A 136 -2.29 -31.80 9.08
C ALA A 136 -3.03 -30.54 8.57
N VAL A 137 -3.73 -30.68 7.45
CA VAL A 137 -4.59 -29.64 6.86
C VAL A 137 -5.61 -29.14 7.90
N PRO A 138 -5.82 -27.82 8.06
CA PRO A 138 -6.89 -27.29 8.90
C PRO A 138 -8.24 -27.90 8.52
N CYS A 139 -8.99 -28.37 9.53
CA CYS A 139 -10.25 -29.09 9.37
C CYS A 139 -10.15 -30.48 8.71
N GLY A 140 -8.94 -31.03 8.54
CA GLY A 140 -8.74 -32.36 7.98
C GLY A 140 -9.29 -33.49 8.84
N GLY A 141 -9.69 -34.59 8.18
CA GLY A 141 -10.25 -35.78 8.85
C GLY A 141 -11.71 -35.64 9.31
N ARG A 142 -12.39 -34.53 9.00
CA ARG A 142 -13.83 -34.37 9.26
C ARG A 142 -14.66 -35.01 8.16
N SER A 143 -15.82 -35.55 8.55
CA SER A 143 -16.80 -36.10 7.60
C SER A 143 -17.36 -34.99 6.70
N GLN A 144 -17.17 -35.11 5.40
CA GLN A 144 -17.80 -34.27 4.39
C GLN A 144 -19.04 -34.97 3.84
N GLU A 145 -20.17 -34.27 3.77
CA GLU A 145 -21.41 -34.83 3.23
C GLU A 145 -21.29 -35.18 1.74
N ALA A 146 -22.11 -36.12 1.27
CA ALA A 146 -22.17 -36.44 -0.15
C ALA A 146 -22.91 -35.32 -0.90
N GLY A 147 -22.24 -34.66 -1.84
CA GLY A 147 -22.83 -33.47 -2.45
C GLY A 147 -21.99 -32.75 -3.51
N CYS A 148 -22.56 -31.64 -3.95
CA CYS A 148 -21.95 -30.69 -4.86
C CYS A 148 -21.28 -29.59 -4.03
N TYR A 149 -20.05 -29.24 -4.39
CA TYR A 149 -19.26 -28.23 -3.71
C TYR A 149 -18.68 -27.21 -4.69
N VAL A 150 -18.49 -25.98 -4.25
CA VAL A 150 -17.77 -24.94 -5.00
C VAL A 150 -16.45 -24.68 -4.31
N VAL A 151 -15.35 -24.95 -5.02
CA VAL A 151 -14.00 -24.62 -4.56
C VAL A 151 -13.66 -23.23 -5.07
N GLN A 152 -13.53 -22.27 -4.17
CA GLN A 152 -13.13 -20.91 -4.44
C GLN A 152 -11.69 -20.70 -3.97
N VAL A 153 -10.87 -20.13 -4.84
CA VAL A 153 -9.47 -19.78 -4.57
C VAL A 153 -9.34 -18.27 -4.77
N ARG A 154 -8.84 -17.58 -3.74
CA ARG A 154 -8.56 -16.15 -3.77
C ARG A 154 -7.06 -15.94 -3.62
N PHE A 155 -6.42 -15.39 -4.63
CA PHE A 155 -5.01 -15.01 -4.59
C PHE A 155 -4.85 -13.71 -3.83
N ARG A 156 -3.75 -13.57 -3.08
CA ARG A 156 -3.35 -12.29 -2.53
C ARG A 156 -2.42 -11.60 -3.52
N PRO A 157 -2.60 -10.29 -3.74
CA PRO A 157 -1.64 -9.53 -4.52
C PRO A 157 -0.27 -9.66 -3.84
N VAL A 158 0.75 -10.02 -4.62
CA VAL A 158 2.13 -9.93 -4.16
C VAL A 158 2.40 -8.45 -4.00
N ASP A 159 2.60 -7.99 -2.77
CA ASP A 159 3.03 -6.61 -2.50
C ASP A 159 4.23 -6.33 -3.41
N ALA A 160 4.05 -5.38 -4.36
CA ALA A 160 5.17 -4.96 -5.18
C ALA A 160 6.28 -4.52 -4.22
N PRO A 161 7.54 -4.98 -4.38
CA PRO A 161 8.63 -4.50 -3.55
C PRO A 161 8.61 -2.98 -3.63
N ASP A 162 8.59 -2.33 -2.45
CA ASP A 162 8.48 -0.89 -2.28
C ASP A 162 9.29 -0.17 -3.36
N THR A 163 8.61 0.28 -4.42
CA THR A 163 9.27 1.08 -5.44
C THR A 163 9.74 2.34 -4.75
N PRO A 164 11.05 2.63 -4.68
CA PRO A 164 11.51 3.87 -4.08
C PRO A 164 10.84 5.01 -4.83
N SER A 165 10.16 5.88 -4.07
CA SER A 165 9.43 7.02 -4.61
C SER A 165 10.31 7.77 -5.60
N ASN A 166 9.73 8.10 -6.75
CA ASN A 166 10.35 8.78 -7.87
C ASN A 166 10.85 10.20 -7.52
N ASN A 167 11.90 10.29 -6.72
CA ASN A 167 12.65 11.52 -6.42
C ASN A 167 13.97 11.59 -7.22
N GLY A 168 14.15 10.72 -8.22
CA GLY A 168 15.37 10.67 -9.03
C GLY A 168 15.69 12.00 -9.73
N VAL A 169 14.67 12.77 -10.11
CA VAL A 169 14.85 14.10 -10.71
C VAL A 169 15.36 15.12 -9.70
N LEU A 170 14.90 15.06 -8.44
CA LEU A 170 15.35 15.96 -7.37
C LEU A 170 16.76 15.62 -6.88
N VAL A 171 17.10 14.32 -6.79
CA VAL A 171 18.46 13.87 -6.44
C VAL A 171 19.45 14.22 -7.56
N GLY A 172 19.06 14.10 -8.83
CA GLY A 172 19.86 14.53 -9.97
C GLY A 172 20.14 16.03 -9.98
N LEU A 173 19.12 16.86 -9.73
CA LEU A 173 19.29 18.32 -9.66
C LEU A 173 20.14 18.75 -8.45
N ALA A 174 19.95 18.12 -7.29
CA ALA A 174 20.79 18.38 -6.11
C ALA A 174 22.26 18.04 -6.38
N GLY A 175 22.55 16.94 -7.09
CA GLY A 175 23.91 16.57 -7.49
C GLY A 175 24.58 17.61 -8.39
N VAL A 176 23.83 18.19 -9.34
CA VAL A 176 24.34 19.26 -10.23
C VAL A 176 24.61 20.55 -9.45
N VAL A 177 23.75 20.91 -8.50
CA VAL A 177 23.94 22.08 -7.63
C VAL A 177 25.15 21.88 -6.71
N VAL A 178 25.33 20.71 -6.10
CA VAL A 178 26.50 20.39 -5.27
C VAL A 178 27.79 20.41 -6.08
N ALA A 179 27.78 19.87 -7.30
CA ALA A 179 28.93 19.94 -8.20
C ALA A 179 29.28 21.39 -8.58
N LEU A 180 28.27 22.23 -8.87
CA LEU A 180 28.48 23.66 -9.14
C LEU A 180 29.04 24.40 -7.92
N VAL A 181 28.53 24.13 -6.71
CA VAL A 181 29.04 24.71 -5.46
C VAL A 181 30.48 24.27 -5.19
N LEU A 182 30.82 22.99 -5.40
CA LEU A 182 32.19 22.49 -5.25
C LEU A 182 33.16 23.12 -6.25
N VAL A 183 32.73 23.33 -7.50
CA VAL A 183 33.54 24.04 -8.51
C VAL A 183 33.77 25.51 -8.13
N VAL A 184 32.78 26.18 -7.53
CA VAL A 184 32.93 27.55 -7.00
C VAL A 184 33.84 27.58 -5.77
N TYR A 185 33.75 26.59 -4.88
CA TYR A 185 34.57 26.50 -3.67
C TYR A 185 36.04 26.18 -4.00
N ALA A 186 36.27 25.28 -4.96
CA ALA A 186 37.62 24.94 -5.46
C ALA A 186 38.32 26.10 -6.17
N ARG A 187 37.63 27.21 -6.46
CA ARG A 187 38.22 28.45 -7.01
C ARG A 187 38.60 29.48 -5.96
N LYS A 188 38.28 29.27 -4.67
CA LYS A 188 38.74 30.16 -3.60
C LYS A 188 40.14 29.71 -3.15
N LYS A 189 41.14 30.56 -3.37
CA LYS A 189 42.52 30.36 -2.88
C LYS A 189 42.53 30.41 -1.35
N PRO A 190 43.24 29.50 -0.66
CA PRO A 190 43.26 29.48 0.79
C PRO A 190 44.19 30.58 1.35
N VAL A 191 43.71 31.25 2.39
CA VAL A 191 44.47 32.15 3.27
C VAL A 191 44.85 31.33 4.50
N GLU A 192 46.14 31.29 4.81
CA GLU A 192 46.71 30.68 6.01
C GLU A 192 46.37 31.54 7.24
N PRO A 193 46.03 30.94 8.40
CA PRO A 193 47.08 30.81 9.42
C PRO A 193 46.97 29.59 10.37
N LEU A 194 48.17 29.11 10.73
CA LEU A 194 48.68 28.52 11.97
C LEU A 194 47.76 27.68 12.90
N THR A 195 47.96 26.38 12.74
CA THR A 195 48.10 25.29 13.72
C THR A 195 48.33 25.67 15.19
N ASN A 196 47.52 25.07 16.08
CA ASN A 196 47.99 24.48 17.32
C ASN A 196 47.19 23.21 17.67
N THR A 197 47.95 22.10 17.75
CA THR A 197 47.83 20.92 18.65
C THR A 197 46.54 20.08 18.71
N LEU A 198 46.67 18.87 18.16
CA LEU A 198 46.00 17.58 18.47
C LEU A 198 46.30 17.12 19.94
N PRO A 199 45.68 16.05 20.53
CA PRO A 199 44.97 14.94 19.87
C PRO A 199 43.71 14.36 20.56
N GLU A 200 43.07 13.43 19.84
CA GLU A 200 42.16 12.34 20.28
C GLU A 200 40.76 12.75 20.81
N THR A 201 39.64 12.30 20.26
CA THR A 201 39.27 10.95 19.75
C THR A 201 37.99 11.05 18.90
N GLU A 202 37.91 10.29 17.80
CA GLU A 202 36.66 9.98 17.08
C GLU A 202 35.86 8.88 17.83
N PRO A 203 34.53 8.67 17.61
CA PRO A 203 33.76 8.98 16.40
C PRO A 203 32.37 9.64 16.59
N LYS A 204 31.98 10.39 15.55
CA LYS A 204 30.65 10.97 15.29
C LYS A 204 29.62 9.90 14.89
N LYS A 205 28.44 9.96 15.51
CA LYS A 205 27.14 9.89 14.80
C LYS A 205 26.09 10.65 15.61
N SER A 206 25.97 11.95 15.36
CA SER A 206 24.80 12.74 15.75
C SER A 206 24.10 13.18 14.47
N ALA A 207 22.95 12.56 14.23
CA ALA A 207 21.94 13.05 13.31
C ALA A 207 21.37 14.34 13.91
N ALA A 208 21.47 15.45 13.19
CA ALA A 208 20.66 16.61 13.50
C ALA A 208 19.18 16.27 13.16
N PRO A 209 18.20 16.70 13.97
CA PRO A 209 16.80 16.34 13.77
C PRO A 209 16.28 17.01 12.49
N GLU A 210 15.73 16.23 11.55
CA GLU A 210 14.81 16.78 10.58
C GLU A 210 13.63 17.38 11.35
N GLU A 211 13.36 18.67 11.18
CA GLU A 211 12.27 19.32 11.91
C GLU A 211 10.94 18.62 11.55
N PRO A 212 10.16 18.18 12.56
CA PRO A 212 8.95 17.43 12.32
C PRO A 212 7.96 18.27 11.51
N GLN A 213 7.60 17.81 10.32
CA GLN A 213 6.58 18.46 9.50
C GLN A 213 5.19 18.18 10.08
N TRP A 214 4.56 19.23 10.60
CA TRP A 214 3.21 19.23 11.14
C TRP A 214 2.25 19.92 10.16
N GLN A 215 1.07 19.33 9.97
CA GLN A 215 -0.05 19.93 9.26
C GLN A 215 -1.03 20.53 10.27
N LEU A 216 -1.26 21.84 10.17
CA LEU A 216 -2.14 22.59 11.06
C LEU A 216 -3.58 22.62 10.51
N PHE A 217 -4.58 22.46 11.38
CA PHE A 217 -5.99 22.57 11.05
C PHE A 217 -6.79 22.93 12.32
N GLY A 218 -7.51 24.05 12.30
CA GLY A 218 -8.07 24.61 13.53
C GLY A 218 -6.96 25.02 14.51
N GLU A 219 -7.09 24.62 15.77
CA GLU A 219 -6.06 24.72 16.82
C GLU A 219 -5.24 23.42 16.97
N SER A 220 -5.56 22.40 16.16
CA SER A 220 -4.92 21.09 16.18
C SER A 220 -3.81 20.96 15.14
N ARG A 221 -2.89 20.03 15.39
CA ARG A 221 -1.81 19.67 14.45
C ARG A 221 -1.67 18.17 14.30
N LEU A 222 -1.49 17.72 13.05
CA LEU A 222 -1.29 16.32 12.68
C LEU A 222 0.10 16.15 12.09
N HIS A 223 0.83 15.14 12.54
CA HIS A 223 2.16 14.85 12.00
C HIS A 223 2.05 14.24 10.60
N VAL A 224 2.85 14.73 9.65
CA VAL A 224 2.74 14.34 8.23
C VAL A 224 3.16 12.88 8.02
N GLN A 225 4.27 12.46 8.63
CA GLN A 225 4.79 11.10 8.50
C GLN A 225 4.23 10.15 9.57
N ASN A 226 4.28 10.55 10.84
CA ASN A 226 3.85 9.72 11.97
C ASN A 226 2.33 9.84 12.23
N PRO A 227 1.66 8.81 12.76
CA PRO A 227 0.25 8.87 13.12
C PRO A 227 0.06 9.57 14.48
N ILE A 228 0.57 10.80 14.62
CA ILE A 228 0.50 11.58 15.87
C ILE A 228 -0.39 12.79 15.65
N LEU A 229 -1.42 12.92 16.48
CA LEU A 229 -2.32 14.07 16.56
C LEU A 229 -2.06 14.83 17.84
N VAL A 230 -2.00 16.16 17.77
CA VAL A 230 -2.07 17.03 18.95
C VAL A 230 -3.32 17.88 18.81
N ALA A 231 -4.24 17.78 19.78
CA ALA A 231 -5.48 18.54 19.83
C ALA A 231 -5.60 19.21 21.21
N GLY A 232 -5.64 20.54 21.24
CA GLY A 232 -5.43 21.31 22.46
C GLY A 232 -4.07 20.99 23.09
N ASP A 233 -4.06 20.70 24.39
CA ASP A 233 -2.85 20.34 25.14
C ASP A 233 -2.51 18.83 25.09
N ASN A 234 -3.34 18.01 24.44
CA ASN A 234 -3.20 16.56 24.46
C ASN A 234 -2.58 16.03 23.17
N GLN A 235 -1.66 15.07 23.32
CA GLN A 235 -1.09 14.29 22.23
C GLN A 235 -1.69 12.89 22.20
N TYR A 236 -2.13 12.46 21.02
CA TYR A 236 -2.73 11.17 20.75
C TYR A 236 -1.96 10.43 19.67
N GLU A 237 -1.73 9.14 19.89
CA GLU A 237 -1.26 8.22 18.85
C GLU A 237 -2.48 7.61 18.16
N LEU A 238 -2.56 7.77 16.84
CA LEU A 238 -3.64 7.28 15.99
C LEU A 238 -3.29 5.90 15.46
N THR A 239 -4.29 5.06 15.26
CA THR A 239 -4.09 3.89 14.38
C THR A 239 -3.92 4.35 12.93
N TYR A 240 -3.32 3.49 12.09
CA TYR A 240 -3.12 3.78 10.67
C TYR A 240 -4.39 4.28 9.97
N ARG A 241 -5.54 3.62 10.23
CA ARG A 241 -6.84 3.99 9.62
C ARG A 241 -7.39 5.30 10.16
N GLU A 242 -7.23 5.58 11.45
CA GLU A 242 -7.65 6.86 12.04
C GLU A 242 -6.82 8.01 11.48
N ALA A 243 -5.49 7.82 11.34
CA ALA A 243 -4.62 8.80 10.69
C ALA A 243 -5.00 9.01 9.22
N LYS A 244 -5.23 7.93 8.46
CA LYS A 244 -5.63 8.01 7.05
C LYS A 244 -6.96 8.73 6.86
N LEU A 245 -7.97 8.40 7.67
CA LEU A 245 -9.28 9.07 7.65
C LEU A 245 -9.18 10.55 8.05
N LEU A 246 -8.42 10.87 9.08
CA LEU A 246 -8.23 12.26 9.51
C LEU A 246 -7.49 13.07 8.44
N ARG A 247 -6.44 12.52 7.81
CA ARG A 247 -5.74 13.17 6.68
C ARG A 247 -6.69 13.47 5.54
N LEU A 248 -7.58 12.54 5.20
CA LEU A 248 -8.59 12.75 4.16
C LEU A 248 -9.51 13.93 4.46
N PHE A 249 -9.98 14.04 5.70
CA PHE A 249 -10.80 15.17 6.16
C PHE A 249 -10.04 16.49 6.16
N VAL A 250 -8.80 16.49 6.66
CA VAL A 250 -7.95 17.70 6.72
C VAL A 250 -7.56 18.19 5.32
N ALA A 251 -7.42 17.28 4.36
CA ALA A 251 -7.18 17.63 2.95
C ALA A 251 -8.40 18.26 2.26
N HIS A 252 -9.61 18.03 2.76
CA HIS A 252 -10.87 18.53 2.19
C HIS A 252 -11.73 19.24 3.25
N PRO A 253 -11.22 20.34 3.83
CA PRO A 253 -11.95 21.05 4.88
C PRO A 253 -13.20 21.72 4.27
N GLN A 254 -14.28 21.78 5.04
CA GLN A 254 -15.61 22.29 4.64
C GLN A 254 -16.28 21.56 3.47
N GLN A 255 -15.69 20.49 2.93
CA GLN A 255 -16.27 19.70 1.85
C GLN A 255 -17.04 18.48 2.40
N VAL A 256 -18.18 18.16 1.77
CA VAL A 256 -18.89 16.92 2.05
C VAL A 256 -18.20 15.78 1.30
N LEU A 257 -17.73 14.79 2.05
CA LEU A 257 -17.14 13.58 1.51
C LEU A 257 -18.18 12.45 1.60
N ASP A 258 -18.50 11.88 0.45
CA ASP A 258 -19.46 10.78 0.33
C ASP A 258 -18.97 9.54 1.08
N ARG A 259 -19.90 8.78 1.66
CA ARG A 259 -19.56 7.53 2.39
C ARG A 259 -18.76 6.56 1.50
N GLU A 260 -19.15 6.44 0.23
CA GLU A 260 -18.46 5.58 -0.74
C GLU A 260 -17.04 6.07 -1.02
N LEU A 261 -16.83 7.39 -1.16
CA LEU A 261 -15.51 7.99 -1.36
C LEU A 261 -14.62 7.77 -0.15
N ILE A 262 -15.15 7.96 1.06
CA ILE A 262 -14.41 7.72 2.31
C ILE A 262 -14.03 6.24 2.43
N LEU A 263 -14.97 5.33 2.17
CA LEU A 263 -14.71 3.88 2.17
C LEU A 263 -13.61 3.53 1.17
N LYS A 264 -13.72 4.07 -0.04
CA LYS A 264 -12.75 3.83 -1.09
C LYS A 264 -11.36 4.35 -0.68
N ALA A 265 -11.26 5.62 -0.31
CA ALA A 265 -9.98 6.25 0.00
C ALA A 265 -9.29 5.64 1.23
N VAL A 266 -10.03 5.20 2.25
CA VAL A 266 -9.44 4.71 3.49
C VAL A 266 -9.31 3.18 3.51
N TRP A 267 -10.23 2.42 2.89
CA TRP A 267 -10.27 0.95 2.95
C TRP A 267 -9.97 0.21 1.63
N GLN A 268 -9.98 0.86 0.46
CA GLN A 268 -9.80 0.14 -0.82
C GLN A 268 -8.42 -0.50 -0.97
N ASP A 269 -7.39 0.07 -0.35
CA ASP A 269 -6.00 -0.38 -0.53
C ASP A 269 -5.63 -1.64 0.28
N GLU A 270 -6.49 -2.11 1.19
CA GLU A 270 -6.12 -3.17 2.15
C GLU A 270 -6.82 -4.52 1.95
N GLY A 271 -7.62 -4.71 0.89
CA GLY A 271 -8.17 -6.03 0.50
C GLY A 271 -9.09 -6.73 1.53
N VAL A 272 -9.29 -6.13 2.71
CA VAL A 272 -10.14 -6.64 3.77
C VAL A 272 -11.23 -5.61 4.04
N VAL A 273 -12.44 -5.90 3.56
CA VAL A 273 -13.66 -5.24 4.02
C VAL A 273 -13.93 -5.72 5.45
N VAL A 274 -13.06 -5.34 6.41
CA VAL A 274 -13.34 -5.53 7.83
C VAL A 274 -14.50 -4.61 8.13
N GLY A 275 -15.69 -5.20 8.31
CA GLY A 275 -16.98 -4.53 8.53
C GLY A 275 -17.09 -3.74 9.84
N ARG A 276 -16.12 -2.87 10.14
CA ARG A 276 -16.28 -1.81 11.15
C ARG A 276 -16.80 -0.57 10.41
N SER A 277 -17.96 -0.07 10.83
CA SER A 277 -18.61 1.06 10.17
C SER A 277 -17.74 2.33 10.24
N ILE A 278 -17.78 3.14 9.17
CA ILE A 278 -17.19 4.49 9.12
C ILE A 278 -17.61 5.29 10.36
N ASP A 279 -18.86 5.10 10.78
CA ASP A 279 -19.46 5.71 11.97
C ASP A 279 -18.64 5.46 13.25
N VAL A 280 -18.03 4.28 13.43
CA VAL A 280 -17.18 3.98 14.60
C VAL A 280 -15.90 4.81 14.58
N PHE A 281 -15.24 4.90 13.42
CA PHE A 281 -14.01 5.69 13.27
C PHE A 281 -14.28 7.18 13.39
N VAL A 282 -15.37 7.67 12.79
CA VAL A 282 -15.81 9.06 12.96
C VAL A 282 -16.13 9.35 14.43
N SER A 283 -16.78 8.43 15.15
CA SER A 283 -17.07 8.60 16.58
C SER A 283 -15.81 8.66 17.43
N ARG A 284 -14.77 7.90 17.08
CA ARG A 284 -13.46 7.99 17.75
C ARG A 284 -12.73 9.28 17.43
N LEU A 285 -12.65 9.67 16.17
CA LEU A 285 -12.03 10.93 15.77
C LEU A 285 -12.71 12.13 16.44
N ARG A 286 -14.04 12.14 16.55
CA ARG A 286 -14.76 13.16 17.30
C ARG A 286 -14.28 13.26 18.74
N LYS A 287 -14.11 12.14 19.46
CA LYS A 287 -13.59 12.14 20.83
C LYS A 287 -12.16 12.66 20.92
N LEU A 288 -11.30 12.29 19.97
CA LEU A 288 -9.91 12.75 19.96
C LEU A 288 -9.79 14.25 19.65
N LEU A 289 -10.70 14.79 18.84
CA LEU A 289 -10.75 16.20 18.47
C LEU A 289 -11.55 17.07 19.45
N GLN A 290 -12.12 16.52 20.52
CA GLN A 290 -12.87 17.29 21.53
C GLN A 290 -12.03 18.39 22.20
N GLY A 291 -10.70 18.25 22.21
CA GLY A 291 -9.78 19.25 22.74
C GLY A 291 -9.69 20.54 21.92
N ASP A 292 -10.29 20.57 20.73
CA ASP A 292 -10.28 21.73 19.84
C ASP A 292 -11.72 22.14 19.48
N PRO A 293 -12.24 23.23 20.08
CA PRO A 293 -13.63 23.67 19.87
C PRO A 293 -13.87 24.22 18.45
N THR A 294 -12.81 24.49 17.68
CA THR A 294 -12.93 25.00 16.31
C THR A 294 -13.25 23.91 15.30
N LEU A 295 -13.14 22.64 15.69
CA LEU A 295 -13.27 21.48 14.81
C LEU A 295 -14.55 20.69 15.09
N ARG A 296 -15.28 20.34 14.03
CA ARG A 296 -16.40 19.40 14.10
C ARG A 296 -16.48 18.53 12.87
N ILE A 297 -16.68 17.24 13.07
CA ILE A 297 -17.03 16.32 11.98
C ILE A 297 -18.56 16.20 11.94
N ALA A 298 -19.21 16.93 11.04
CA ALA A 298 -20.65 16.92 10.84
C ALA A 298 -21.08 15.74 9.96
N ALA A 299 -22.19 15.08 10.32
CA ALA A 299 -22.83 14.08 9.47
C ALA A 299 -23.86 14.76 8.57
N VAL A 300 -23.75 14.54 7.26
CA VAL A 300 -24.70 15.03 6.25
C VAL A 300 -25.61 13.88 5.88
N HIS A 301 -26.88 13.96 6.29
CA HIS A 301 -27.84 12.87 6.16
C HIS A 301 -27.96 12.38 4.72
N GLY A 302 -27.84 11.07 4.52
CA GLY A 302 -27.92 10.43 3.20
C GLY A 302 -26.71 10.59 2.30
N ILE A 303 -25.70 11.40 2.67
CA ILE A 303 -24.56 11.73 1.80
C ILE A 303 -23.24 11.23 2.41
N GLY A 304 -22.89 11.72 3.60
CA GLY A 304 -21.58 11.41 4.19
C GLY A 304 -21.19 12.31 5.35
N TYR A 305 -19.93 12.74 5.38
CA TYR A 305 -19.38 13.53 6.47
C TYR A 305 -18.61 14.74 5.95
N ARG A 306 -18.54 15.78 6.76
CA ARG A 306 -17.79 16.99 6.49
C ARG A 306 -16.98 17.40 7.71
N LEU A 307 -15.72 17.75 7.52
CA LEU A 307 -14.94 18.44 8.54
C LEU A 307 -15.23 19.94 8.46
N GLU A 308 -15.75 20.50 9.53
CA GLU A 308 -16.00 21.92 9.69
C GLU A 308 -14.90 22.49 10.59
N ILE A 309 -14.07 23.36 10.02
CA ILE A 309 -13.11 24.18 10.74
C ILE A 309 -13.72 25.58 10.82
N ARG A 310 -13.94 26.08 12.04
CA ARG A 310 -14.41 27.44 12.27
C ARG A 310 -13.23 28.35 12.54
N LYS A 311 -13.23 29.54 11.96
CA LYS A 311 -12.27 30.59 12.32
C LYS A 311 -12.89 31.48 13.41
N PRO A 312 -12.09 32.03 14.34
CA PRO A 312 -12.57 32.99 15.33
C PRO A 312 -13.27 34.21 14.72
N GLU A 313 -12.97 34.51 13.46
CA GLU A 313 -13.48 35.66 12.70
C GLU A 313 -14.97 35.52 12.28
N ASP A 314 -15.53 34.30 12.31
CA ASP A 314 -16.88 34.01 11.81
C ASP A 314 -18.01 34.23 12.85
N TYR A 315 -17.71 34.67 14.09
CA TYR A 315 -18.72 34.92 15.13
C TYR A 315 -18.33 36.04 16.12
N PRO A 316 -18.95 37.24 16.06
CA PRO A 316 -18.59 38.37 16.92
C PRO A 316 -19.00 38.23 18.40
N ASP A 317 -19.85 37.26 18.75
CA ASP A 317 -20.43 37.12 20.10
C ASP A 317 -19.75 36.05 20.98
N GLY A 318 -18.63 35.46 20.56
CA GLY A 318 -17.74 34.68 21.45
C GLY A 318 -18.29 33.40 22.10
N ASP A 319 -19.51 32.96 21.76
CA ASP A 319 -20.13 31.78 22.40
C ASP A 319 -19.85 30.48 21.62
N LEU A 320 -18.90 29.69 22.13
CA LEU A 320 -18.53 28.36 21.60
C LEU A 320 -19.27 27.20 22.31
N SER A 321 -20.21 27.48 23.20
CA SER A 321 -20.82 26.46 24.09
C SER A 321 -21.78 25.48 23.41
N ASN A 322 -22.28 25.79 22.21
CA ASN A 322 -23.29 24.98 21.49
C ASN A 322 -22.71 23.96 20.48
N PHE A 323 -21.40 23.67 20.54
CA PHE A 323 -20.74 22.79 19.56
C PHE A 323 -20.45 21.36 20.04
N THR A 324 -20.76 21.05 21.30
CA THR A 324 -20.55 19.73 21.91
C THR A 324 -21.79 18.84 21.81
N ALA A 325 -21.95 18.16 20.66
CA ALA A 325 -22.81 16.98 20.51
C ALA A 325 -22.35 16.09 19.34
#